data_AF-A0A7C4JFW2-F1
#
_entry.id   AF-A0A7C4JFW2-F1
#
_cell.length_a   1.000
_cell.length_b   1.000
_cell.length_c   1.000
_cell.angle_alpha   90.00
_cell.angle_beta   90.00
_cell.angle_gamma   90.00
#
_symmetry.space_group_name_H-M   'P 1'
#
loop_
_entity.id
_entity.type
_entity.pdbx_description
1 polymer ?
#
loop_
_entity_poly.entity_id
_entity_poly.type
_entity_poly.pdbx_seq_one_letter_code
_entity_poly.pdbx_strand_id
1 'polypeptide(L)'
;MYELDFAIDMVEEQLVRGNLRWLANFNEIHKNYKIGDVTFPLYAQGSLQEKGFFLSRIFSAFVTPRYKVHLLIYTEQNFDPKLIRKLVLACKSKFDAEDWIFLGLVQRDALQKATKDAVANIADKNVGVVVYSLASEEKICSENVLGKGLAKQLKLTEASFEAFDLPNYLKSFTITFSLVVLFLVFLALSGLQNIINPLSMLIAVAVSLIIGHRLYKNHYHMKLSIDSKGFQIWEGKSVRKGSWTDFSDVAIYVTPKRETCLRLYSKNGSVDLPLSRVGLSRKETYVIVKQLIGKLETAR
;
A
#
# COMPACT_ATOMS: atom_id res chain seq x y z
N MET A 1 17.59 -10.48 9.58
CA MET A 1 16.53 -11.49 9.38
C MET A 1 15.15 -10.87 9.57
N TYR A 2 14.74 -10.47 10.78
CA TYR A 2 13.37 -10.01 11.02
C TYR A 2 12.91 -8.77 10.25
N GLU A 3 13.75 -7.75 10.09
CA GLU A 3 13.41 -6.57 9.29
C GLU A 3 13.21 -6.92 7.80
N LEU A 4 13.96 -7.93 7.32
CA LEU A 4 13.85 -8.43 5.95
C LEU A 4 12.58 -9.27 5.78
N ASP A 5 12.27 -10.14 6.74
CA ASP A 5 11.03 -10.94 6.74
C ASP A 5 9.79 -10.03 6.80
N PHE A 6 9.85 -8.98 7.63
CA PHE A 6 8.80 -7.96 7.70
C PHE A 6 8.63 -7.21 6.37
N ALA A 7 9.72 -6.88 5.68
CA ALA A 7 9.65 -6.27 4.36
C ALA A 7 8.98 -7.21 3.34
N ILE A 8 9.21 -8.52 3.42
CA ILE A 8 8.52 -9.52 2.58
C ILE A 8 7.02 -9.53 2.88
N ASP A 9 6.63 -9.65 4.15
CA ASP A 9 5.22 -9.68 4.57
C ASP A 9 4.49 -8.39 4.14
N MET A 10 5.18 -7.24 4.20
CA MET A 10 4.65 -5.96 3.70
C MET A 10 4.39 -5.99 2.19
N VAL A 11 5.32 -6.52 1.39
CA VAL A 11 5.13 -6.59 -0.07
C VAL A 11 4.02 -7.56 -0.42
N GLU A 12 3.95 -8.71 0.26
CA GLU A 12 2.86 -9.67 0.09
C GLU A 12 1.50 -9.02 0.36
N GLU A 13 1.36 -8.28 1.46
CA GLU A 13 0.11 -7.58 1.78
C GLU A 13 -0.24 -6.51 0.73
N GLN A 14 0.76 -5.78 0.21
CA GLN A 14 0.56 -4.81 -0.88
C GLN A 14 0.09 -5.50 -2.17
N LEU A 15 0.57 -6.71 -2.47
CA LEU A 15 0.13 -7.51 -3.62
C LEU A 15 -1.31 -7.99 -3.45
N VAL A 16 -1.64 -8.57 -2.29
CA VAL A 16 -2.99 -9.08 -1.99
C VAL A 16 -4.04 -7.98 -2.08
N ARG A 17 -3.70 -6.76 -1.62
CA ARG A 17 -4.61 -5.60 -1.72
C ARG A 17 -4.71 -5.00 -3.11
N GLY A 18 -3.81 -5.36 -4.02
CA GLY A 18 -3.74 -4.78 -5.36
C GLY A 18 -3.13 -3.38 -5.41
N ASN A 19 -2.34 -2.97 -4.41
CA ASN A 19 -1.63 -1.70 -4.44
C ASN A 19 -0.58 -1.64 -5.55
N LEU A 20 -0.10 -2.81 -6.00
CA LEU A 20 0.83 -2.96 -7.12
C LEU A 20 0.13 -3.21 -8.47
N ARG A 21 -1.19 -2.99 -8.57
CA ARG A 21 -1.95 -3.14 -9.84
C ARG A 21 -1.42 -2.26 -10.97
N TRP A 22 -0.79 -1.12 -10.63
CA TRP A 22 -0.14 -0.24 -11.60
C TRP A 22 1.10 -0.87 -12.26
N LEU A 23 1.70 -1.92 -11.67
CA LEU A 23 2.78 -2.70 -12.29
C LEU A 23 2.21 -3.82 -13.15
N ALA A 24 1.30 -4.61 -12.58
CA ALA A 24 0.56 -5.67 -13.25
C ALA A 24 -0.62 -6.14 -12.41
N ASN A 25 -1.54 -6.84 -13.05
CA ASN A 25 -2.58 -7.57 -12.36
C ASN A 25 -2.04 -8.93 -11.92
N PHE A 26 -1.47 -8.99 -10.71
CA PHE A 26 -0.97 -10.21 -10.10
C PHE A 26 -2.13 -11.12 -9.66
N ASN A 27 -2.08 -12.39 -10.06
CA ASN A 27 -3.12 -13.37 -9.77
C ASN A 27 -2.61 -14.61 -9.03
N GLU A 28 -1.31 -14.83 -9.03
CA GLU A 28 -0.67 -15.96 -8.33
C GLU A 28 0.49 -15.43 -7.50
N ILE A 29 0.54 -15.84 -6.23
CA ILE A 29 1.60 -15.47 -5.27
C ILE A 29 2.13 -16.77 -4.67
N HIS A 30 3.44 -16.93 -4.68
CA HIS A 30 4.17 -18.08 -4.15
C HIS A 30 5.18 -17.61 -3.11
N LYS A 31 5.26 -18.32 -1.98
CA LYS A 31 6.35 -18.19 -1.03
C LYS A 31 7.47 -19.18 -1.35
N ASN A 32 8.71 -18.79 -1.08
CA ASN A 32 9.90 -19.65 -1.23
C ASN A 32 10.02 -20.29 -2.62
N TYR A 33 9.82 -19.48 -3.67
CA TYR A 33 9.84 -19.94 -5.05
C TYR A 33 11.27 -20.18 -5.54
N LYS A 34 11.56 -21.38 -6.03
CA LYS A 34 12.91 -21.80 -6.42
C LYS A 34 13.15 -21.59 -7.91
N ILE A 35 14.25 -20.91 -8.25
CA ILE A 35 14.75 -20.74 -9.62
C ILE A 35 16.23 -21.15 -9.64
N GLY A 36 16.51 -22.29 -10.26
CA GLY A 36 17.86 -22.87 -10.25
C GLY A 36 18.32 -23.15 -8.81
N ASP A 37 19.40 -22.49 -8.40
CA ASP A 37 19.99 -22.58 -7.07
C ASP A 37 19.58 -21.44 -6.12
N VAL A 38 18.70 -20.53 -6.58
CA VAL A 38 18.20 -19.39 -5.80
C VAL A 38 16.78 -19.68 -5.33
N THR A 39 16.49 -19.36 -4.07
CA THR A 39 15.12 -19.39 -3.52
C THR A 39 14.68 -17.97 -3.23
N PHE A 40 13.62 -17.53 -3.90
CA PHE A 40 13.00 -16.23 -3.69
C PHE A 40 11.94 -16.34 -2.59
N PRO A 41 12.07 -15.58 -1.48
CA PRO A 41 11.06 -15.57 -0.42
C PRO A 41 9.64 -15.26 -0.93
N LEU A 42 9.52 -14.39 -1.92
CA LEU A 42 8.26 -14.01 -2.53
C LEU A 42 8.36 -13.94 -4.06
N TYR A 43 7.42 -14.60 -4.72
CA TYR A 43 7.22 -14.55 -6.16
C TYR A 43 5.75 -14.26 -6.45
N ALA A 44 5.48 -13.35 -7.37
CA ALA A 44 4.14 -13.12 -7.89
C ALA A 44 4.13 -13.12 -9.41
N GLN A 45 3.14 -13.77 -9.99
CA GLN A 45 2.88 -13.80 -11.42
C GLN A 45 1.62 -13.01 -11.74
N GLY A 46 1.64 -12.30 -12.86
CA GLY A 46 0.53 -11.49 -13.34
C GLY A 46 0.59 -11.24 -14.84
N SER A 47 -0.30 -10.35 -15.29
CA SER A 47 -0.32 -9.88 -16.67
C SER A 47 -0.74 -8.40 -16.72
N LEU A 48 -0.45 -7.76 -17.85
CA LEU A 48 -0.89 -6.39 -18.13
C LEU A 48 -2.37 -6.32 -18.57
N GLN A 49 -3.05 -7.45 -18.73
CA GLN A 49 -4.44 -7.47 -19.16
C GLN A 49 -5.38 -7.05 -18.03
N GLU A 50 -6.18 -6.03 -18.30
CA GLU A 50 -7.22 -5.54 -17.41
C GLU A 50 -8.36 -6.56 -17.33
N LYS A 51 -8.72 -6.97 -16.11
CA LYS A 51 -9.94 -7.75 -15.82
C LYS A 51 -11.10 -6.83 -15.37
N GLY A 52 -11.20 -5.65 -15.98
CA GLY A 52 -12.23 -4.65 -15.67
C GLY A 52 -13.59 -4.94 -16.33
N PHE A 53 -14.44 -3.91 -16.44
CA PHE A 53 -15.75 -3.98 -17.11
C PHE A 53 -15.65 -4.58 -18.52
N PHE A 54 -16.71 -5.25 -18.98
CA PHE A 54 -16.74 -6.07 -20.20
C PHE A 54 -16.14 -5.38 -21.45
N LEU A 55 -16.35 -4.07 -21.61
CA LEU A 55 -15.80 -3.28 -22.71
C LEU A 55 -14.29 -3.00 -22.57
N SER A 56 -13.77 -2.76 -21.36
CA SER A 56 -12.32 -2.58 -21.15
C SER A 56 -11.56 -3.91 -21.31
N ARG A 57 -12.21 -5.04 -21.00
CA ARG A 57 -11.69 -6.40 -21.24
C ARG A 57 -11.55 -6.71 -22.73
N ILE A 58 -12.54 -6.37 -23.56
CA ILE A 58 -12.47 -6.58 -25.01
C ILE A 58 -11.35 -5.71 -25.60
N PHE A 59 -11.29 -4.42 -25.25
CA PHE A 59 -10.24 -3.54 -25.75
C PHE A 59 -8.83 -4.01 -25.35
N SER A 60 -8.63 -4.42 -24.09
CA SER A 60 -7.36 -4.99 -23.63
C SER A 60 -7.02 -6.29 -24.37
N ALA A 61 -7.98 -7.19 -24.59
CA ALA A 61 -7.73 -8.46 -25.30
C ALA A 61 -7.24 -8.28 -26.75
N PHE A 62 -7.61 -7.17 -27.42
CA PHE A 62 -7.19 -6.87 -28.80
C PHE A 62 -5.95 -5.98 -28.90
N VAL A 63 -5.72 -5.08 -27.93
CA VAL A 63 -4.70 -4.02 -28.04
C VAL A 63 -3.48 -4.25 -27.13
N THR A 64 -3.63 -4.98 -26.01
CA THR A 64 -2.49 -5.25 -25.12
C THR A 64 -1.79 -6.58 -25.45
N PRO A 65 -0.47 -6.58 -25.72
CA PRO A 65 0.29 -7.80 -25.92
C PRO A 65 0.20 -8.71 -24.69
N ARG A 66 0.25 -10.03 -24.89
CA ARG A 66 0.14 -11.04 -23.82
C ARG A 66 1.43 -11.19 -23.01
N TYR A 67 2.05 -10.08 -22.60
CA TYR A 67 3.24 -10.13 -21.76
C TYR A 67 2.85 -10.66 -20.38
N LYS A 68 3.54 -11.71 -19.92
CA LYS A 68 3.49 -12.11 -18.53
C LYS A 68 4.40 -11.19 -17.74
N VAL A 69 3.98 -10.94 -16.51
CA VAL A 69 4.74 -10.12 -15.58
C VAL A 69 5.10 -10.98 -14.38
N HIS A 70 6.37 -10.93 -14.02
CA HIS A 70 6.95 -11.67 -12.91
C HIS A 70 7.54 -10.69 -11.92
N LEU A 71 7.07 -10.70 -10.68
CA LEU A 71 7.65 -9.96 -9.57
C LEU A 71 8.35 -10.92 -8.63
N LEU A 72 9.63 -10.70 -8.38
CA LEU A 72 10.44 -11.48 -7.46
C LEU A 72 11.01 -10.57 -6.40
N ILE A 73 10.87 -10.95 -5.13
CA ILE A 73 11.55 -10.27 -4.03
C ILE A 73 12.61 -11.18 -3.45
N TYR A 74 13.80 -10.64 -3.26
CA TYR A 74 14.92 -11.31 -2.61
C TYR A 74 15.49 -10.44 -1.50
N THR A 75 15.85 -11.05 -0.38
CA THR A 75 16.36 -10.37 0.80
C THR A 75 17.77 -10.86 1.13
N GLU A 76 18.65 -9.95 1.51
CA GLU A 76 20.02 -10.28 1.92
C GLU A 76 20.54 -9.27 2.95
N GLN A 77 21.62 -9.57 3.67
CA GLN A 77 22.25 -8.54 4.52
C GLN A 77 22.88 -7.43 3.67
N ASN A 78 23.61 -7.81 2.63
CA ASN A 78 24.28 -6.90 1.70
C ASN A 78 24.39 -7.55 0.31
N PHE A 79 24.14 -6.78 -0.75
CA PHE A 79 24.27 -7.26 -2.13
C PHE A 79 25.62 -6.91 -2.76
N ASP A 80 26.36 -7.94 -3.17
CA ASP A 80 27.48 -7.82 -4.11
C ASP A 80 26.94 -7.76 -5.56
N PRO A 81 27.49 -6.90 -6.45
CA PRO A 81 27.30 -6.97 -7.90
C PRO A 81 27.24 -8.39 -8.50
N LYS A 82 28.08 -9.32 -8.03
CA LYS A 82 28.07 -10.73 -8.49
C LYS A 82 26.75 -11.43 -8.18
N LEU A 83 26.22 -11.22 -6.98
CA LEU A 83 24.94 -11.80 -6.56
C LEU A 83 23.78 -11.21 -7.38
N ILE A 84 23.77 -9.88 -7.58
CA ILE A 84 22.74 -9.22 -8.42
C ILE A 84 22.76 -9.80 -9.84
N ARG A 85 23.95 -9.93 -10.44
CA ARG A 85 24.10 -10.55 -11.77
C ARG A 85 23.59 -11.99 -11.79
N LYS A 86 23.91 -12.79 -10.77
CA LYS A 86 23.42 -14.17 -10.63
C LYS A 86 21.89 -14.21 -10.59
N LEU A 87 21.25 -13.35 -9.80
CA LEU A 87 19.79 -13.27 -9.69
C LEU A 87 19.15 -12.90 -11.03
N VAL A 88 19.68 -11.88 -11.72
CA VAL A 88 19.19 -11.46 -13.04
C VAL A 88 19.32 -12.60 -14.06
N LEU A 89 20.46 -13.29 -14.10
CA LEU A 89 20.67 -14.41 -15.01
C LEU A 89 19.75 -15.61 -14.70
N ALA A 90 19.51 -15.90 -13.42
CA ALA A 90 18.60 -16.95 -12.99
C ALA A 90 17.16 -16.66 -13.44
N CYS A 91 16.70 -15.42 -13.32
CA CYS A 91 15.38 -15.04 -13.82
C CYS A 91 15.30 -15.14 -15.35
N LYS A 92 16.34 -14.65 -16.06
CA LYS A 92 16.38 -14.70 -17.53
C LYS A 92 16.45 -16.12 -18.11
N SER A 93 17.04 -17.07 -17.39
CA SER A 93 17.08 -18.46 -17.85
C SER A 93 15.77 -19.20 -17.61
N LYS A 94 14.92 -18.69 -16.69
CA LYS A 94 13.66 -19.32 -16.30
C LYS A 94 12.45 -18.81 -17.06
N PHE A 95 12.41 -17.51 -17.37
CA PHE A 95 11.27 -16.84 -17.98
C PHE A 95 11.52 -16.54 -19.46
N ASP A 96 10.45 -16.32 -20.21
CA ASP A 96 10.55 -16.10 -21.65
C ASP A 96 11.19 -14.74 -21.95
N ALA A 97 11.86 -14.62 -23.09
CA ALA A 97 12.55 -13.39 -23.47
C ALA A 97 11.62 -12.18 -23.65
N GLU A 98 10.32 -12.40 -23.78
CA GLU A 98 9.29 -11.37 -23.92
C GLU A 98 8.64 -10.98 -22.58
N ASP A 99 8.88 -11.75 -21.51
CA ASP A 99 8.28 -11.51 -20.21
C ASP A 99 8.93 -10.31 -19.51
N TRP A 100 8.13 -9.59 -18.71
CA TRP A 100 8.64 -8.50 -17.88
C TRP A 100 8.96 -9.01 -16.49
N ILE A 101 10.21 -8.81 -16.08
CA ILE A 101 10.72 -9.27 -14.79
C ILE A 101 10.99 -8.05 -13.91
N PHE A 102 10.28 -7.96 -12.80
CA PHE A 102 10.52 -7.01 -11.72
C PHE A 102 11.25 -7.72 -10.59
N LEU A 103 12.43 -7.23 -10.24
CA LEU A 103 13.27 -7.78 -9.18
C LEU A 103 13.44 -6.74 -8.07
N GLY A 104 12.75 -6.96 -6.95
CA GLY A 104 12.90 -6.18 -5.73
C GLY A 104 13.94 -6.81 -4.81
N LEU A 105 15.02 -6.11 -4.55
CA LEU A 105 16.13 -6.55 -3.71
C LEU A 105 16.12 -5.72 -2.43
N VAL A 106 15.97 -6.37 -1.28
CA VAL A 106 15.91 -5.68 0.02
C VAL A 106 17.15 -6.06 0.81
N GLN A 107 17.96 -5.06 1.16
CA GLN A 107 19.13 -5.25 2.01
C GLN A 107 19.00 -4.52 3.33
N ARG A 108 19.70 -5.05 4.34
CA ARG A 108 19.73 -4.43 5.66
C ARG A 108 20.68 -3.25 5.69
N ASP A 109 21.90 -3.44 5.21
CA ASP A 109 22.98 -2.48 5.35
C ASP A 109 22.89 -1.34 4.33
N ALA A 110 23.67 -0.27 4.55
CA ALA A 110 23.74 0.87 3.64
C ALA A 110 24.27 0.47 2.24
N LEU A 111 23.77 1.16 1.21
CA LEU A 111 24.14 0.86 -0.18
C LEU A 111 25.59 1.27 -0.48
N GLN A 112 26.41 0.29 -0.86
CA GLN A 112 27.77 0.52 -1.31
C GLN A 112 27.79 1.03 -2.75
N LYS A 113 28.78 1.85 -3.10
CA LYS A 113 28.95 2.44 -4.45
C LYS A 113 28.94 1.38 -5.55
N ALA A 114 29.64 0.26 -5.35
CA ALA A 114 29.69 -0.83 -6.31
C ALA A 114 28.30 -1.42 -6.63
N THR A 115 27.43 -1.56 -5.61
CA THR A 115 26.04 -2.01 -5.76
C THR A 115 25.21 -1.00 -6.54
N LYS A 116 25.41 0.31 -6.28
CA LYS A 116 24.73 1.39 -7.01
C LYS A 116 25.04 1.33 -8.50
N ASP A 117 26.33 1.25 -8.82
CA ASP A 117 26.83 1.22 -10.19
C ASP A 117 26.38 -0.06 -10.91
N ALA A 118 26.38 -1.21 -10.24
CA ALA A 118 25.93 -2.47 -10.82
C ALA A 118 24.45 -2.46 -11.20
N VAL A 119 23.59 -1.85 -10.39
CA VAL A 119 22.14 -1.77 -10.64
C VAL A 119 21.82 -0.77 -11.74
N ALA A 120 22.46 0.41 -11.71
CA ALA A 120 22.28 1.44 -12.73
C ALA A 120 22.66 0.94 -14.14
N ASN A 121 23.74 0.15 -14.23
CA ASN A 121 24.26 -0.38 -15.49
C ASN A 121 23.51 -1.61 -16.04
N ILE A 122 22.37 -2.00 -15.44
CA ILE A 122 21.53 -3.07 -15.99
C ILE A 122 20.84 -2.55 -17.25
N ALA A 123 21.40 -2.90 -18.41
CA ALA A 123 20.93 -2.48 -19.73
C ALA A 123 19.76 -3.31 -20.27
N ASP A 124 19.36 -4.39 -19.58
CA ASP A 124 18.29 -5.26 -20.06
C ASP A 124 16.94 -4.54 -19.99
N LYS A 125 16.23 -4.42 -21.12
CA LYS A 125 14.94 -3.74 -21.19
C LYS A 125 13.79 -4.52 -20.53
N ASN A 126 13.95 -5.83 -20.36
CA ASN A 126 12.91 -6.73 -19.85
C ASN A 126 13.09 -7.08 -18.36
N VAL A 127 14.17 -6.60 -17.73
CA VAL A 127 14.44 -6.80 -16.31
C VAL A 127 14.58 -5.47 -15.57
N GLY A 128 13.57 -5.09 -14.80
CA GLY A 128 13.62 -3.96 -13.88
C GLY A 128 14.13 -4.38 -12.51
N VAL A 129 15.21 -3.78 -12.03
CA VAL A 129 15.78 -4.08 -10.71
C VAL A 129 15.67 -2.87 -9.81
N VAL A 130 15.25 -3.08 -8.56
CA VAL A 130 15.27 -2.07 -7.50
C VAL A 130 15.96 -2.66 -6.29
N VAL A 131 16.96 -1.96 -5.76
CA VAL A 131 17.60 -2.29 -4.48
C VAL A 131 17.18 -1.27 -3.44
N TYR A 132 16.75 -1.75 -2.29
CA TYR A 132 16.31 -0.95 -1.16
C TYR A 132 17.15 -1.27 0.07
N SER A 133 17.68 -0.24 0.73
CA SER A 133 18.42 -0.37 1.99
C SER A 133 17.54 0.04 3.16
N LEU A 134 17.40 -0.86 4.14
CA LEU A 134 16.65 -0.61 5.37
C LEU A 134 17.41 0.36 6.30
N ALA A 135 18.75 0.31 6.33
CA ALA A 135 19.56 1.17 7.19
C ALA A 135 19.57 2.64 6.76
N SER A 136 19.71 2.88 5.45
CA SER A 136 19.82 4.25 4.90
C SER A 136 18.51 4.79 4.32
N GLU A 137 17.46 3.97 4.25
CA GLU A 137 16.19 4.26 3.56
C GLU A 137 16.37 4.69 2.09
N GLU A 138 17.55 4.41 1.54
CA GLU A 138 17.92 4.74 0.18
C GLU A 138 17.45 3.64 -0.77
N LYS A 139 16.97 4.06 -1.94
CA LYS A 139 16.57 3.16 -3.03
C LYS A 139 17.30 3.49 -4.32
N ILE A 140 17.69 2.46 -5.05
CA ILE A 140 18.37 2.59 -6.34
C ILE A 140 17.69 1.65 -7.32
N CYS A 141 17.51 2.10 -8.56
CA CYS A 141 16.86 1.31 -9.59
C CYS A 141 17.69 1.28 -10.86
N SER A 142 17.47 0.24 -11.67
CA SER A 142 17.96 0.22 -13.04
C SER A 142 17.37 1.38 -13.83
N GLU A 143 18.15 1.94 -14.76
CA GLU A 143 17.72 3.15 -15.50
C GLU A 143 16.63 2.90 -16.56
N ASN A 144 16.30 1.63 -16.78
CA ASN A 144 15.24 1.21 -17.68
C ASN A 144 13.83 1.53 -17.14
N VAL A 145 12.83 1.42 -18.02
CA VAL A 145 11.42 1.74 -17.72
C VAL A 145 10.87 0.87 -16.60
N LEU A 146 11.21 -0.43 -16.58
CA LEU A 146 10.74 -1.37 -15.57
C LEU A 146 11.31 -1.05 -14.19
N GLY A 147 12.61 -0.73 -14.08
CA GLY A 147 13.25 -0.34 -12.82
C GLY A 147 12.65 0.93 -12.25
N LYS A 148 12.48 1.96 -13.09
CA LYS A 148 11.81 3.21 -12.70
C LYS A 148 10.36 3.00 -12.28
N GLY A 149 9.62 2.16 -13.01
CA GLY A 149 8.25 1.77 -12.68
C GLY A 149 8.16 1.08 -11.33
N LEU A 150 9.01 0.08 -11.10
CA LEU A 150 9.10 -0.65 -9.84
C LEU A 150 9.46 0.29 -8.69
N ALA A 151 10.44 1.16 -8.86
CA ALA A 151 10.89 2.09 -7.81
C ALA A 151 9.81 3.10 -7.40
N LYS A 152 8.88 3.42 -8.30
CA LYS A 152 7.76 4.33 -8.04
C LYS A 152 6.67 3.64 -7.22
N GLN A 153 6.41 2.35 -7.49
CA GLN A 153 5.30 1.60 -6.91
C GLN A 153 5.71 0.83 -5.65
N LEU A 154 6.91 0.27 -5.63
CA LEU A 154 7.46 -0.47 -4.50
C LEU A 154 7.95 0.50 -3.41
N LYS A 155 7.05 0.85 -2.49
CA LYS A 155 7.36 1.66 -1.30
C LYS A 155 7.51 0.74 -0.09
N LEU A 156 8.76 0.45 0.25
CA LEU A 156 9.15 -0.41 1.38
C LEU A 156 9.41 0.38 2.68
N THR A 157 9.50 1.71 2.60
CA THR A 157 9.67 2.60 3.76
C THR A 157 8.43 2.66 4.65
N GLU A 158 7.24 2.54 4.05
CA GLU A 158 5.98 2.85 4.69
C GLU A 158 4.84 2.02 4.06
N ALA A 159 4.25 1.13 4.85
CA ALA A 159 3.02 0.46 4.45
C ALA A 159 1.84 1.39 4.74
N SER A 160 1.42 2.17 3.76
CA SER A 160 0.26 3.04 3.92
C SER A 160 -1.04 2.32 3.55
N PHE A 161 -1.88 2.10 4.55
CA PHE A 161 -3.19 1.49 4.48
C PHE A 161 -4.26 2.58 4.47
N GLU A 162 -5.08 2.57 3.42
CA GLU A 162 -6.27 3.40 3.29
C GLU A 162 -7.40 2.52 2.74
N ALA A 163 -8.60 2.70 3.27
CA ALA A 163 -9.81 2.12 2.72
C ALA A 163 -10.88 3.21 2.62
N PHE A 164 -11.85 3.01 1.73
CA PHE A 164 -12.98 3.91 1.65
C PHE A 164 -13.90 3.68 2.86
N ASP A 165 -13.85 4.60 3.82
CA ASP A 165 -14.69 4.58 5.00
C ASP A 165 -16.09 5.11 4.67
N LEU A 166 -16.95 4.20 4.20
CA LEU A 166 -18.32 4.50 3.83
C LEU A 166 -19.12 5.17 4.96
N PRO A 167 -19.07 4.71 6.24
CA PRO A 167 -19.72 5.40 7.34
C PRO A 167 -19.32 6.88 7.49
N ASN A 168 -18.03 7.18 7.47
CA ASN A 168 -17.55 8.56 7.61
C ASN A 168 -17.82 9.43 6.37
N TYR A 169 -17.83 8.82 5.18
CA TYR A 169 -18.28 9.50 3.97
C TYR A 169 -19.77 9.85 4.05
N LEU A 170 -20.63 8.90 4.45
CA LEU A 170 -22.06 9.11 4.63
C LEU A 170 -22.34 10.22 5.64
N LYS A 171 -21.60 10.25 6.76
CA LYS A 171 -21.67 11.37 7.72
C LYS A 171 -21.40 12.72 7.05
N SER A 172 -20.36 12.81 6.22
CA SER A 172 -19.99 14.04 5.52
C SER A 172 -21.03 14.45 4.48
N PHE A 173 -21.57 13.47 3.76
CA PHE A 173 -22.68 13.66 2.83
C PHE A 173 -23.93 14.16 3.53
N THR A 174 -24.38 13.51 4.62
CA THR A 174 -25.59 13.88 5.35
C THR A 174 -25.51 15.29 5.93
N ILE A 175 -24.35 15.69 6.49
CA ILE A 175 -24.15 17.05 6.99
C ILE A 175 -24.32 18.07 5.86
N THR A 176 -23.69 17.81 4.72
CA THR A 176 -23.73 18.72 3.57
C THR A 176 -25.14 18.79 2.98
N PHE A 177 -25.78 17.64 2.80
CA PHE A 177 -27.13 17.54 2.27
C PHE A 177 -28.13 18.26 3.18
N SER A 178 -28.02 18.07 4.50
CA SER A 178 -28.87 18.77 5.47
C SER A 178 -28.68 20.28 5.39
N LEU A 179 -27.44 20.78 5.25
CA LEU A 179 -27.17 22.21 5.08
C LEU A 179 -27.76 22.78 3.79
N VAL A 180 -27.63 22.05 2.67
CA VAL A 180 -28.20 22.48 1.39
C VAL A 180 -29.73 22.50 1.46
N VAL A 181 -30.35 21.48 2.06
CA VAL A 181 -31.81 21.44 2.24
C VAL A 181 -32.28 22.57 3.15
N LEU A 182 -31.60 22.82 4.27
CA LEU A 182 -31.92 23.94 5.17
C LEU A 182 -31.82 25.29 4.44
N PHE A 183 -30.82 25.45 3.57
CA PHE A 183 -30.68 26.65 2.75
C PHE A 183 -31.82 26.78 1.73
N LEU A 184 -32.25 25.70 1.09
CA LEU A 184 -33.41 25.72 0.18
C LEU A 184 -34.71 26.07 0.93
N VAL A 185 -34.91 25.53 2.14
CA VAL A 185 -36.04 25.87 3.01
C VAL A 185 -36.01 27.35 3.38
N PHE A 186 -34.85 27.89 3.76
CA PHE A 186 -34.69 29.30 4.06
C PHE A 186 -35.05 30.20 2.86
N LEU A 187 -34.62 29.84 1.64
CA LEU A 187 -34.98 30.57 0.43
C LEU A 187 -36.48 30.52 0.13
N ALA A 188 -37.11 29.36 0.33
CA ALA A 188 -38.55 29.21 0.14
C ALA A 188 -39.35 30.09 1.12
N LEU A 189 -38.94 30.14 2.39
CA LEU A 189 -39.52 31.02 3.41
C LEU A 189 -39.29 32.50 3.11
N SER A 190 -38.21 32.84 2.40
CA SER A 190 -37.89 34.20 1.95
C SER A 190 -38.68 34.65 0.70
N GLY A 191 -39.64 33.84 0.23
CA GLY A 191 -40.55 34.18 -0.87
C GLY A 191 -40.27 33.47 -2.19
N LEU A 192 -39.23 32.63 -2.28
CA LEU A 192 -38.89 31.85 -3.48
C LEU A 192 -39.52 30.45 -3.44
N GLN A 193 -40.84 30.37 -3.36
CA GLN A 193 -41.56 29.10 -3.11
C GLN A 193 -41.33 28.02 -4.20
N ASN A 194 -41.05 28.42 -5.44
CA ASN A 194 -40.80 27.50 -6.56
C ASN A 194 -39.39 26.87 -6.56
N ILE A 195 -38.52 27.24 -5.61
CA ILE A 195 -37.16 26.69 -5.51
C ILE A 195 -37.18 25.23 -5.00
N ILE A 196 -38.19 24.80 -4.25
CA ILE A 196 -38.30 23.42 -3.76
C ILE A 196 -39.05 22.60 -4.81
N ASN A 197 -38.31 21.91 -5.67
CA ASN A 197 -38.85 21.05 -6.71
C ASN A 197 -37.95 19.81 -6.88
N PRO A 198 -38.38 18.76 -7.61
CA PRO A 198 -37.58 17.54 -7.77
C PRO A 198 -36.19 17.79 -8.37
N LEU A 199 -36.05 18.78 -9.26
CA LEU A 199 -34.77 19.13 -9.88
C LEU A 199 -33.81 19.75 -8.86
N SER A 200 -34.27 20.66 -8.00
CA SER A 200 -33.42 21.26 -6.96
C SER A 200 -32.98 20.24 -5.91
N MET A 201 -33.80 19.22 -5.62
CA MET A 201 -33.40 18.09 -4.78
C MET A 201 -32.31 17.22 -5.44
N LEU A 202 -32.42 16.95 -6.75
CA LEU A 202 -31.36 16.24 -7.48
C LEU A 202 -30.05 17.03 -7.48
N ILE A 203 -30.12 18.35 -7.68
CA ILE A 203 -28.96 19.25 -7.58
C ILE A 203 -28.38 19.20 -6.16
N ALA A 204 -29.22 19.24 -5.12
CA ALA A 204 -28.77 19.15 -3.73
C ALA A 204 -28.03 17.84 -3.45
N VAL A 205 -28.51 16.70 -3.96
CA VAL A 205 -27.81 15.41 -3.87
C VAL A 205 -26.46 15.48 -4.59
N ALA A 206 -26.42 15.96 -5.82
CA ALA A 206 -25.17 16.05 -6.60
C ALA A 206 -24.12 16.95 -5.92
N VAL A 207 -24.54 18.14 -5.46
CA VAL A 207 -23.68 19.07 -4.70
C VAL A 207 -23.18 18.41 -3.41
N SER A 208 -24.03 17.67 -2.72
CA SER A 208 -23.68 16.99 -1.47
C SER A 208 -22.71 15.83 -1.67
N LEU A 209 -22.77 15.12 -2.80
CA LEU A 209 -21.78 14.10 -3.15
C LEU A 209 -20.39 14.73 -3.34
N ILE A 210 -20.32 15.86 -4.06
CA ILE A 210 -19.06 16.55 -4.38
C ILE A 210 -18.46 17.19 -3.12
N ILE A 211 -19.22 18.05 -2.44
CA ILE A 211 -18.76 18.78 -1.25
C ILE A 211 -18.55 17.80 -0.09
N GLY A 212 -19.44 16.82 0.08
CA GLY A 212 -19.32 15.77 1.09
C GLY A 212 -18.05 14.95 0.92
N HIS A 213 -17.66 14.62 -0.33
CA HIS A 213 -16.38 13.95 -0.60
C HIS A 213 -15.18 14.80 -0.18
N ARG A 214 -15.21 16.11 -0.47
CA ARG A 214 -14.13 17.03 -0.08
C ARG A 214 -14.03 17.18 1.44
N LEU A 215 -15.17 17.28 2.13
CA LEU A 215 -15.20 17.33 3.60
C LEU A 215 -14.70 16.03 4.22
N TYR A 216 -15.13 14.89 3.69
CA TYR A 216 -14.63 13.57 4.08
C TYR A 216 -13.10 13.50 3.99
N LYS A 217 -12.53 13.86 2.82
CA LYS A 217 -11.08 13.79 2.61
C LYS A 217 -10.29 14.68 3.58
N ASN A 218 -10.85 15.83 3.94
CA ASN A 218 -10.17 16.82 4.79
C ASN A 218 -10.27 16.53 6.29
N HIS A 219 -11.33 15.88 6.76
CA HIS A 219 -11.62 15.78 8.19
C HIS A 219 -11.75 14.35 8.72
N TYR A 220 -12.14 13.38 7.89
CA TYR A 220 -12.53 12.05 8.37
C TYR A 220 -11.80 10.91 7.66
N HIS A 221 -11.12 11.18 6.55
CA HIS A 221 -10.40 10.14 5.83
C HIS A 221 -9.28 9.57 6.68
N MET A 222 -9.37 8.27 6.95
CA MET A 222 -8.41 7.53 7.75
C MET A 222 -7.33 6.94 6.87
N LYS A 223 -6.07 7.17 7.25
CA LYS A 223 -4.91 6.49 6.69
C LYS A 223 -4.03 6.03 7.83
N LEU A 224 -3.42 4.86 7.69
CA LEU A 224 -2.46 4.31 8.64
C LEU A 224 -1.19 3.95 7.90
N SER A 225 -0.04 4.43 8.35
CA SER A 225 1.26 4.04 7.83
C SER A 225 2.01 3.34 8.94
N ILE A 226 2.54 2.17 8.64
CA ILE A 226 3.34 1.37 9.56
C ILE A 226 4.73 1.22 8.94
N ASP A 227 5.73 1.47 9.76
CA ASP A 227 7.14 1.24 9.46
C ASP A 227 7.79 0.42 10.60
N SER A 228 9.08 0.13 10.48
CA SER A 228 9.83 -0.66 11.48
C SER A 228 10.09 0.08 12.80
N LYS A 229 9.98 1.41 12.83
CA LYS A 229 10.30 2.29 13.97
C LYS A 229 9.04 2.74 14.73
N GLY A 230 7.90 2.81 14.05
CA GLY A 230 6.63 3.29 14.57
C GLY A 230 5.49 3.27 13.56
N PHE A 231 4.51 4.12 13.81
CA PHE A 231 3.33 4.28 12.98
C PHE A 231 2.89 5.74 12.91
N GLN A 232 2.13 6.04 11.85
CA GLN A 232 1.47 7.32 11.64
C GLN A 232 -0.01 7.08 11.31
N ILE A 233 -0.90 7.71 12.06
CA ILE A 233 -2.35 7.71 11.82
C ILE A 233 -2.73 9.08 11.31
N TRP A 234 -3.35 9.14 10.14
CA TRP A 234 -4.00 10.35 9.65
C TRP A 234 -5.50 10.21 9.85
N GLU A 235 -6.10 11.27 10.38
CA GLU A 235 -7.55 11.49 10.39
C GLU A 235 -7.78 12.85 9.72
N GLY A 236 -8.15 12.82 8.44
CA GLY A 236 -8.17 13.99 7.59
C GLY A 236 -6.78 14.63 7.48
N LYS A 237 -6.66 15.88 7.95
CA LYS A 237 -5.38 16.62 8.01
C LYS A 237 -4.59 16.40 9.30
N SER A 238 -5.20 15.82 10.32
CA SER A 238 -4.53 15.60 11.60
C SER A 238 -3.63 14.36 11.52
N VAL A 239 -2.43 14.44 12.08
CA VAL A 239 -1.46 13.35 12.08
C VAL A 239 -1.08 13.02 13.52
N ARG A 240 -1.21 11.74 13.90
CA ARG A 240 -0.70 11.20 15.15
C ARG A 240 0.42 10.23 14.85
N LYS A 241 1.58 10.42 15.46
CA LYS A 241 2.74 9.54 15.30
C LYS A 241 3.03 8.86 16.63
N GLY A 242 3.53 7.62 16.59
CA GLY A 242 4.00 6.90 17.77
C GLY A 242 5.13 5.94 17.42
N SER A 243 6.08 5.74 18.34
CA SER A 243 7.12 4.72 18.16
C SER A 243 6.69 3.41 18.80
N TRP A 244 7.07 2.28 18.22
CA TRP A 244 6.83 0.96 18.84
C TRP A 244 7.48 0.84 20.22
N THR A 245 8.57 1.58 20.48
CA THR A 245 9.32 1.57 21.75
C THR A 245 8.55 2.17 22.93
N ASP A 246 7.50 2.95 22.66
CA ASP A 246 6.72 3.63 23.69
C ASP A 246 5.65 2.70 24.31
N PHE A 247 5.40 1.54 23.70
CA PHE A 247 4.32 0.64 24.07
C PHE A 247 4.87 -0.66 24.65
N SER A 248 4.17 -1.22 25.63
CA SER A 248 4.55 -2.48 26.30
C SER A 248 3.67 -3.66 25.87
N ASP A 249 2.44 -3.40 25.41
CA ASP A 249 1.52 -4.47 25.02
C ASP A 249 0.55 -4.03 23.93
N VAL A 250 -0.07 -5.02 23.27
CA VAL A 250 -1.09 -4.84 22.25
C VAL A 250 -2.25 -5.81 22.45
N ALA A 251 -3.48 -5.32 22.30
CA ALA A 251 -4.69 -6.12 22.32
C ALA A 251 -5.59 -5.84 21.11
N ILE A 252 -6.35 -6.84 20.68
CA ILE A 252 -7.46 -6.62 19.75
C ILE A 252 -8.61 -6.01 20.55
N TYR A 253 -9.00 -4.79 20.20
CA TYR A 253 -10.06 -4.06 20.86
C TYR A 253 -11.22 -3.81 19.90
N VAL A 254 -12.44 -4.07 20.35
CA VAL A 254 -13.66 -3.75 19.61
C VAL A 254 -14.30 -2.54 20.26
N THR A 255 -14.43 -1.44 19.50
CA THR A 255 -15.02 -0.21 20.01
C THR A 255 -16.52 -0.39 20.27
N PRO A 256 -17.17 0.49 21.07
CA PRO A 256 -18.62 0.47 21.24
C PRO A 256 -19.39 0.59 19.91
N LYS A 257 -18.78 1.19 18.89
CA LYS A 257 -19.31 1.30 17.52
C LYS A 257 -19.07 0.04 16.67
N ARG A 258 -18.62 -1.06 17.26
CA ARG A 258 -18.25 -2.34 16.63
C ARG A 258 -17.10 -2.24 15.61
N GLU A 259 -16.26 -1.22 15.75
CA GLU A 259 -15.06 -1.08 14.93
C GLU A 259 -13.95 -1.92 15.54
N THR A 260 -13.14 -2.58 14.72
CA THR A 260 -12.01 -3.35 15.25
C THR A 260 -10.74 -2.53 15.17
N CYS A 261 -10.08 -2.38 16.32
CA CYS A 261 -8.83 -1.67 16.48
C CYS A 261 -7.77 -2.57 17.13
N LEU A 262 -6.49 -2.21 16.98
CA LEU A 262 -5.46 -2.69 17.90
C LEU A 262 -5.21 -1.61 18.94
N ARG A 263 -5.45 -1.93 20.20
CA ARG A 263 -5.13 -1.05 21.31
C ARG A 263 -3.69 -1.30 21.74
N LEU A 264 -2.85 -0.29 21.60
CA LEU A 264 -1.48 -0.26 22.08
C LEU A 264 -1.48 0.34 23.49
N TYR A 265 -0.86 -0.33 24.45
CA TYR A 265 -0.75 0.13 25.82
C TYR A 265 0.63 0.71 26.09
N SER A 266 0.70 1.92 26.65
CA SER A 266 1.90 2.56 27.14
C SER A 266 1.73 2.99 28.60
N LYS A 267 2.83 3.42 29.23
CA LYS A 267 2.78 3.98 30.59
C LYS A 267 1.92 5.25 30.70
N ASN A 268 1.77 5.97 29.58
CA ASN A 268 1.09 7.27 29.54
C ASN A 268 -0.35 7.16 28.99
N GLY A 269 -0.84 5.96 28.69
CA GLY A 269 -2.21 5.73 28.21
C GLY A 269 -2.29 4.64 27.13
N SER A 270 -3.33 4.72 26.30
CA SER A 270 -3.54 3.77 25.21
C SER A 270 -3.81 4.47 23.89
N VAL A 271 -3.32 3.90 22.79
CA VAL A 271 -3.57 4.37 21.43
C VAL A 271 -4.25 3.28 20.62
N ASP A 272 -5.33 3.63 19.91
CA ASP A 272 -6.10 2.68 19.11
C ASP A 272 -5.75 2.81 17.62
N LEU A 273 -5.18 1.75 17.03
CA LEU A 273 -4.93 1.63 15.59
C LEU A 273 -6.21 1.17 14.87
N PRO A 274 -6.76 1.96 13.92
CA PRO A 274 -8.11 1.77 13.39
C PRO A 274 -8.17 0.72 12.26
N LEU A 275 -7.94 -0.56 12.57
CA LEU A 275 -7.78 -1.62 11.56
C LEU A 275 -8.96 -1.72 10.58
N SER A 276 -10.19 -1.78 11.07
CA SER A 276 -11.36 -1.97 10.19
C SER A 276 -11.60 -0.78 9.26
N ARG A 277 -11.17 0.43 9.64
CA ARG A 277 -11.33 1.64 8.83
C ARG A 277 -10.27 1.79 7.75
N VAL A 278 -9.11 1.15 7.91
CA VAL A 278 -8.05 1.08 6.90
C VAL A 278 -8.00 -0.28 6.18
N GLY A 279 -9.01 -1.12 6.44
CA GLY A 279 -9.17 -2.43 5.82
C GLY A 279 -8.12 -3.46 6.22
N LEU A 280 -7.46 -3.32 7.36
CA LEU A 280 -6.42 -4.24 7.84
C LEU A 280 -6.99 -5.52 8.46
N SER A 281 -6.29 -6.63 8.23
CA SER A 281 -6.58 -7.94 8.82
C SER A 281 -6.20 -7.98 10.29
N ARG A 282 -7.16 -8.32 11.15
CA ARG A 282 -6.99 -8.27 12.62
C ARG A 282 -5.88 -9.21 13.10
N LYS A 283 -5.85 -10.42 12.55
CA LYS A 283 -4.95 -11.49 13.00
C LYS A 283 -3.52 -11.20 12.55
N GLU A 284 -3.34 -10.88 11.27
CA GLU A 284 -2.01 -10.61 10.69
C GLU A 284 -1.41 -9.34 11.29
N THR A 285 -2.17 -8.25 11.36
CA THR A 285 -1.67 -7.01 11.95
C THR A 285 -1.35 -7.17 13.43
N TYR A 286 -2.14 -7.96 14.19
CA TYR A 286 -1.82 -8.25 15.60
C TYR A 286 -0.47 -8.96 15.74
N VAL A 287 -0.24 -10.02 14.95
CA VAL A 287 1.01 -10.79 14.98
C VAL A 287 2.20 -9.88 14.66
N ILE A 288 2.08 -9.07 13.60
CA ILE A 288 3.12 -8.12 13.18
C ILE A 288 3.42 -7.11 14.29
N VAL A 289 2.40 -6.41 14.79
CA VAL A 289 2.59 -5.37 15.81
C VAL A 289 3.12 -5.94 17.12
N LYS A 290 2.65 -7.14 17.52
CA LYS A 290 3.15 -7.82 18.72
C LYS A 290 4.64 -8.18 18.60
N GLN A 291 5.08 -8.60 17.41
CA GLN A 291 6.49 -8.86 17.16
C GLN A 291 7.34 -7.59 17.20
N LEU A 292 6.80 -6.46 16.71
CA LEU A 292 7.49 -5.16 16.75
C LEU A 292 7.65 -4.64 18.19
N ILE A 293 6.62 -4.79 19.04
CA ILE A 293 6.66 -4.38 20.45
C ILE A 293 7.53 -5.33 21.29
N GLY A 294 7.28 -6.64 21.22
CA GLY A 294 7.91 -7.63 22.11
C GLY A 294 9.41 -7.79 21.95
N LYS A 295 10.00 -7.36 20.84
CA LYS A 295 11.47 -7.42 20.63
C LYS A 295 12.23 -6.22 21.14
N LEU A 296 11.56 -5.10 21.39
CA LEU A 296 12.16 -3.91 22.00
C LEU A 296 12.37 -4.08 23.52
N GLU A 297 11.64 -5.01 24.14
CA GLU A 297 11.87 -5.43 25.53
C GLU A 297 13.12 -6.32 25.68
N THR A 298 13.46 -7.14 24.68
CA THR A 298 14.68 -7.98 24.68
C THR A 298 15.96 -7.29 24.22
N ALA A 299 15.86 -6.06 23.70
CA ALA A 299 17.00 -5.23 23.26
C ALA A 299 17.35 -4.11 24.26
N ARG A 300 16.60 -4.01 25.37
CA ARG A 300 16.93 -3.20 26.56
C ARG A 300 17.61 -4.07 27.61
#